data_AF-A0A7C3NUN0-F1
#
_entry.id   AF-A0A7C3NUN0-F1
#
_cell.length_a   1.000
_cell.length_b   1.000
_cell.length_c   1.000
_cell.angle_alpha   90.00
_cell.angle_beta   90.00
_cell.angle_gamma   90.00
#
_symmetry.space_group_name_H-M   'P 1'
#
loop_
_entity.id
_entity.type
_entity.pdbx_description
1 polymer ?
#
loop_
_entity_poly.entity_id
_entity_poly.type
_entity_poly.pdbx_seq_one_letter_code
_entity_poly.pdbx_strand_id
1 'polypeptide(L)'
;LKTMLKANGLDPMRDVKYLSLGDESLGVAAVKTGQVHAAIAQLPTPLIAEKEGLKILGNTANFARFPTAAIGTSINRIKSRPAEVKAVIRGTLQGVKFIKENLDESVAILARWQKLSPDLARRTLELLAPSWVANGMLTEDEIRAVIEERKKPLNLTKDFAVSDVVDFQLLNEAHKEAGAAR
;
A
#
# COMPACT_ATOMS: atom_id res chain seq x y z
N LEU A 1 -0.15 -12.85 1.71
CA LEU A 1 0.56 -14.14 1.89
C LEU A 1 -0.34 -15.38 1.79
N LYS A 2 -1.37 -15.55 2.63
CA LYS A 2 -2.22 -16.77 2.60
C LYS A 2 -2.77 -17.08 1.20
N THR A 3 -3.25 -16.07 0.47
CA THR A 3 -3.73 -16.23 -0.92
C THR A 3 -2.63 -16.72 -1.87
N MET A 4 -1.43 -16.17 -1.77
CA MET A 4 -0.27 -16.59 -2.55
C MET A 4 0.12 -18.05 -2.25
N LEU A 5 0.14 -18.45 -0.98
CA LEU A 5 0.44 -19.83 -0.59
C LEU A 5 -0.56 -20.82 -1.22
N LYS A 6 -1.87 -20.55 -1.07
CA LYS A 6 -2.93 -21.38 -1.67
C LYS A 6 -2.80 -21.48 -3.19
N ALA A 7 -2.54 -20.36 -3.86
CA ALA A 7 -2.37 -20.33 -5.31
C ALA A 7 -1.17 -21.14 -5.80
N ASN A 8 -0.20 -21.44 -4.92
CA ASN A 8 0.97 -22.27 -5.21
C ASN A 8 0.88 -23.67 -4.58
N GLY A 9 -0.34 -24.14 -4.26
CA GLY A 9 -0.58 -25.50 -3.79
C GLY A 9 -0.22 -25.77 -2.32
N LEU A 10 0.11 -24.74 -1.54
CA LEU A 10 0.39 -24.87 -0.10
C LEU A 10 -0.86 -24.54 0.71
N ASP A 11 -1.15 -25.37 1.72
CA ASP A 11 -2.15 -25.07 2.73
C ASP A 11 -1.56 -24.08 3.76
N PRO A 12 -2.09 -22.85 3.88
CA PRO A 12 -1.54 -21.85 4.79
C PRO A 12 -1.65 -22.22 6.27
N MET A 13 -2.55 -23.14 6.65
CA MET A 13 -2.78 -23.53 8.04
C MET A 13 -2.00 -24.80 8.43
N ARG A 14 -1.68 -25.65 7.45
CA ARG A 14 -1.00 -26.93 7.67
C ARG A 14 0.48 -26.90 7.27
N ASP A 15 0.79 -26.30 6.12
CA ASP A 15 2.12 -26.43 5.50
C ASP A 15 3.08 -25.31 5.91
N VAL A 16 2.60 -24.28 6.62
CA VAL A 16 3.38 -23.11 7.04
C VAL A 16 3.13 -22.77 8.50
N LYS A 17 4.21 -22.41 9.22
CA LYS A 17 4.15 -21.81 10.56
C LYS A 17 4.44 -20.32 10.48
N TYR A 18 3.61 -19.50 11.13
CA TYR A 18 3.76 -18.05 11.15
C TYR A 18 4.42 -17.61 12.46
N LEU A 19 5.45 -16.77 12.34
CA LEU A 19 6.08 -16.10 13.46
C LEU A 19 5.92 -14.58 13.27
N SER A 20 5.31 -13.91 14.24
CA SER A 20 5.23 -12.45 14.25
C SER A 20 6.45 -11.90 14.96
N LEU A 21 7.33 -11.22 14.22
CA LEU A 21 8.53 -10.56 14.75
C LEU A 21 8.35 -9.04 14.92
N GLY A 22 7.15 -8.52 14.63
CA GLY A 22 6.82 -7.10 14.72
C GLY A 22 7.33 -6.33 13.50
N ASP A 23 8.61 -5.97 13.50
CA ASP A 23 9.23 -5.15 12.45
C ASP A 23 9.69 -6.00 11.26
N GLU A 24 9.49 -5.51 10.02
CA GLU A 24 9.86 -6.26 8.82
C GLU A 24 11.37 -6.48 8.67
N SER A 25 12.21 -5.57 9.20
CA SER A 25 13.66 -5.71 9.18
C SER A 25 14.13 -6.87 10.08
N LEU A 26 13.43 -7.12 11.20
CA LEU A 26 13.66 -8.28 12.05
C LEU A 26 13.27 -9.58 11.33
N GLY A 27 12.20 -9.54 10.52
CA GLY A 27 11.83 -10.64 9.62
C GLY A 27 12.95 -10.99 8.64
N VAL A 28 13.51 -9.99 7.96
CA VAL A 28 14.63 -10.19 7.02
C VAL A 28 15.89 -10.69 7.74
N ALA A 29 16.21 -10.15 8.92
CA ALA A 29 17.35 -10.61 9.72
C ALA A 29 17.18 -12.07 10.19
N ALA A 30 15.95 -12.48 10.54
CA ALA A 30 15.64 -13.86 10.89
C ALA A 30 15.82 -14.82 9.70
N VAL A 31 15.53 -14.38 8.47
CA VAL A 31 15.86 -15.16 7.25
C VAL A 31 17.37 -15.30 7.09
N LYS A 32 18.13 -14.20 7.23
CA LYS A 32 19.60 -14.22 7.12
C LYS A 32 20.27 -15.15 8.13
N THR A 33 19.71 -15.26 9.34
CA THR A 33 20.23 -16.11 10.41
C THR A 33 19.67 -17.54 10.38
N GLY A 34 18.79 -17.87 9.44
CA GLY A 34 18.20 -19.19 9.30
C GLY A 34 17.12 -19.53 10.34
N GLN A 35 16.66 -18.56 11.12
CA GLN A 35 15.58 -18.75 12.11
C GLN A 35 14.21 -18.96 11.44
N VAL A 36 14.01 -18.34 10.27
CA VAL A 36 12.81 -18.54 9.44
C VAL A 36 13.18 -18.73 7.97
N HIS A 37 12.34 -19.42 7.20
CA HIS A 37 12.60 -19.70 5.78
C HIS A 37 12.29 -18.52 4.85
N ALA A 38 11.36 -17.64 5.24
CA ALA A 38 10.93 -16.49 4.44
C ALA A 38 10.32 -15.39 5.32
N ALA A 39 10.36 -14.15 4.84
CA ALA A 39 9.72 -13.00 5.44
C ALA A 39 8.96 -12.18 4.39
N ILE A 40 7.92 -11.47 4.81
CA ILE A 40 7.26 -10.44 4.00
C ILE A 40 7.88 -9.11 4.38
N ALA A 41 8.22 -8.28 3.39
CA ALA A 41 8.62 -6.91 3.59
C ALA A 41 8.09 -6.02 2.45
N GLN A 42 7.99 -4.73 2.69
CA GLN A 42 7.58 -3.72 1.71
C GLN A 42 8.81 -3.11 1.03
N LEU A 43 8.64 -2.63 -0.20
CA LEU A 43 9.72 -1.94 -0.90
C LEU A 43 10.16 -0.69 -0.11
N PRO A 44 11.47 -0.41 -0.01
CA PRO A 44 12.58 -1.02 -0.76
C PRO A 44 13.21 -2.28 -0.13
N THR A 45 12.76 -2.71 1.06
CA THR A 45 13.42 -3.72 1.89
C THR A 45 13.76 -5.03 1.15
N PRO A 46 12.85 -5.67 0.38
CA PRO A 46 13.17 -6.87 -0.40
C PRO A 46 14.30 -6.69 -1.42
N LEU A 47 14.44 -5.51 -2.02
CA LEU A 47 15.50 -5.23 -3.01
C LEU A 47 16.86 -5.09 -2.34
N ILE A 48 16.90 -4.54 -1.12
CA ILE A 48 18.12 -4.46 -0.31
C ILE A 48 18.55 -5.88 0.08
N ALA A 49 17.61 -6.68 0.60
CA ALA A 49 17.84 -8.07 0.96
C ALA A 49 18.35 -8.93 -0.20
N GLU A 50 17.82 -8.71 -1.41
CA GLU A 50 18.27 -9.40 -2.63
C GLU A 50 19.74 -9.08 -2.97
N LYS A 51 20.15 -7.80 -2.85
CA LYS A 51 21.55 -7.40 -3.03
C LYS A 51 22.50 -8.02 -2.00
N GLU A 52 21.97 -8.39 -0.83
CA GLU A 52 22.72 -9.04 0.25
C GLU A 52 22.69 -10.59 0.14
N GLY A 53 22.20 -11.14 -0.96
CA GLY A 53 22.25 -12.57 -1.26
C GLY A 53 20.98 -13.35 -0.92
N LEU A 54 19.92 -12.70 -0.46
CA LEU A 54 18.60 -13.34 -0.34
C LEU A 54 17.91 -13.42 -1.71
N LYS A 55 16.80 -14.16 -1.77
CA LYS A 55 16.00 -14.34 -2.99
C LYS A 55 14.59 -13.81 -2.78
N ILE A 56 14.08 -13.05 -3.76
CA ILE A 56 12.68 -12.65 -3.79
C ILE A 56 11.84 -13.85 -4.29
N LEU A 57 11.02 -14.42 -3.40
CA LEU A 57 10.18 -15.59 -3.72
C LEU A 57 8.92 -15.25 -4.53
N GLY A 58 8.48 -13.99 -4.51
CA GLY A 58 7.35 -13.52 -5.30
C GLY A 58 6.73 -12.24 -4.75
N ASN A 59 5.85 -11.64 -5.54
CA ASN A 59 5.10 -10.45 -5.16
C ASN A 59 3.67 -10.82 -4.77
N THR A 60 3.30 -10.55 -3.51
CA THR A 60 1.93 -10.82 -3.02
C THR A 60 0.85 -10.04 -3.77
N ALA A 61 1.20 -8.88 -4.36
CA ALA A 61 0.28 -8.07 -5.16
C ALA A 61 -0.18 -8.78 -6.45
N ASN A 62 0.55 -9.81 -6.92
CA ASN A 62 0.14 -10.61 -8.08
C ASN A 62 -1.02 -11.56 -7.77
N PHE A 63 -1.30 -11.82 -6.50
CA PHE A 63 -2.29 -12.81 -6.07
C PHE A 63 -3.53 -12.19 -5.43
N ALA A 64 -3.40 -10.98 -4.89
CA ALA A 64 -4.51 -10.23 -4.34
C ALA A 64 -4.21 -8.73 -4.44
N ARG A 65 -5.14 -7.98 -5.03
CA ARG A 65 -5.18 -6.53 -4.86
C ARG A 65 -5.81 -6.23 -3.52
N PHE A 66 -5.04 -5.58 -2.65
CA PHE A 66 -5.50 -5.17 -1.34
C PHE A 66 -5.02 -3.74 -1.09
N PRO A 67 -5.93 -2.77 -0.86
CA PRO A 67 -5.55 -1.41 -0.52
C PRO A 67 -4.70 -1.40 0.75
N THR A 68 -3.45 -0.95 0.65
CA THR A 68 -2.49 -0.94 1.78
C THR A 68 -2.40 0.40 2.48
N ALA A 69 -2.86 1.49 1.84
CA ALA A 69 -2.81 2.84 2.38
C ALA A 69 -4.05 3.65 1.94
N ALA A 70 -4.50 4.53 2.82
CA ALA A 70 -5.54 5.53 2.59
C ALA A 70 -5.25 6.78 3.42
N ILE A 71 -5.86 7.91 3.06
CA ILE A 71 -5.76 9.15 3.84
C ILE A 71 -6.96 9.21 4.79
N GLY A 72 -6.69 9.28 6.09
CA GLY A 72 -7.69 9.40 7.14
C GLY A 72 -7.66 10.78 7.82
N THR A 73 -8.83 11.30 8.19
CA THR A 73 -8.96 12.46 9.09
C THR A 73 -10.26 12.36 9.87
N SER A 74 -10.51 13.27 10.82
CA SER A 74 -11.72 13.23 11.64
C SER A 74 -12.93 13.78 10.88
N ILE A 75 -14.12 13.23 11.18
CA ILE A 75 -15.40 13.75 10.66
C ILE A 75 -15.56 15.24 10.98
N ASN A 76 -15.13 15.67 12.18
CA ASN A 76 -15.18 17.08 12.56
C ASN A 76 -14.31 17.95 11.63
N ARG A 77 -13.11 17.48 11.25
CA ARG A 77 -12.24 18.23 10.34
C ARG A 77 -12.78 18.27 8.91
N ILE A 78 -13.40 17.18 8.43
CA ILE A 78 -14.11 17.17 7.14
C ILE A 78 -15.19 18.26 7.12
N LYS A 79 -16.01 18.35 8.18
CA LYS A 79 -17.12 19.31 8.28
C LYS A 79 -16.66 20.75 8.49
N SER A 80 -15.69 20.97 9.39
CA SER A 80 -15.27 22.32 9.80
C SER A 80 -14.24 22.95 8.85
N ARG A 81 -13.47 22.13 8.11
CA ARG A 81 -12.41 22.61 7.22
C ARG A 81 -12.41 21.87 5.86
N PRO A 82 -13.53 21.84 5.13
CA PRO A 82 -13.65 21.08 3.89
C PRO A 82 -12.68 21.55 2.81
N ALA A 83 -12.39 22.85 2.73
CA ALA A 83 -11.41 23.40 1.79
C ALA A 83 -9.98 22.89 2.06
N GLU A 84 -9.59 22.79 3.34
CA GLU A 84 -8.29 22.24 3.74
C GLU A 84 -8.18 20.76 3.35
N VAL A 85 -9.22 19.96 3.66
CA VAL A 85 -9.24 18.54 3.31
C VAL A 85 -9.19 18.34 1.79
N LYS A 86 -9.97 19.13 1.04
CA LYS A 86 -9.97 19.09 -0.43
C LYS A 86 -8.61 19.51 -1.03
N ALA A 87 -7.94 20.50 -0.44
CA ALA A 87 -6.58 20.89 -0.86
C ALA A 87 -5.57 19.75 -0.68
N VAL A 88 -5.65 19.01 0.45
CA VAL A 88 -4.82 17.81 0.68
C VAL A 88 -5.11 16.75 -0.38
N ILE A 89 -6.38 16.44 -0.64
CA ILE A 89 -6.78 15.47 -1.68
C ILE A 89 -6.20 15.86 -3.04
N ARG A 90 -6.36 17.13 -3.46
CA ARG A 90 -5.82 17.64 -4.73
C ARG A 90 -4.30 17.51 -4.80
N GLY A 91 -3.58 17.89 -3.73
CA GLY A 91 -2.13 17.76 -3.65
C GLY A 91 -1.67 16.31 -3.75
N THR A 92 -2.36 15.37 -3.11
CA THR A 92 -2.07 13.94 -3.21
C THR A 92 -2.26 13.43 -4.64
N LEU A 93 -3.39 13.75 -5.28
CA LEU A 93 -3.65 13.34 -6.67
C LEU A 93 -2.60 13.90 -7.64
N GLN A 94 -2.22 15.17 -7.45
CA GLN A 94 -1.15 15.80 -8.22
C GLN A 94 0.20 15.12 -7.99
N GLY A 95 0.53 14.74 -6.75
CA GLY A 95 1.75 13.99 -6.43
C GLY A 95 1.78 12.61 -7.10
N VAL A 96 0.68 11.86 -7.06
CA VAL A 96 0.58 10.56 -7.75
C VAL A 96 0.74 10.73 -9.26
N LYS A 97 0.06 11.72 -9.85
CA LYS A 97 0.19 12.05 -11.28
C LYS A 97 1.63 12.42 -11.62
N PHE A 98 2.24 13.30 -10.83
CA PHE A 98 3.61 13.74 -11.02
C PHE A 98 4.59 12.57 -11.03
N ILE A 99 4.47 11.62 -10.11
CA ILE A 99 5.39 10.47 -10.07
C ILE A 99 5.25 9.58 -11.30
N LYS A 100 4.02 9.40 -11.81
CA LYS A 100 3.77 8.63 -13.02
C LYS A 100 4.30 9.29 -14.28
N GLU A 101 4.28 10.62 -14.34
CA GLU A 101 4.69 11.40 -15.52
C GLU A 101 6.17 11.81 -15.49
N ASN A 102 6.78 11.91 -14.30
CA ASN A 102 8.13 12.45 -14.09
C ASN A 102 8.97 11.47 -13.28
N LEU A 103 9.20 10.26 -13.82
CA LEU A 103 9.88 9.18 -13.10
C LEU A 103 11.28 9.61 -12.64
N ASP A 104 12.11 10.19 -13.50
CA ASP A 104 13.50 10.52 -13.17
C ASP A 104 13.62 11.55 -12.04
N GLU A 105 12.78 12.59 -12.06
CA GLU A 105 12.74 13.58 -10.99
C GLU A 105 12.23 12.95 -9.69
N SER A 106 11.22 12.10 -9.79
CA SER A 106 10.66 11.37 -8.64
C SER A 106 11.68 10.41 -8.04
N VAL A 107 12.52 9.77 -8.86
CA VAL A 107 13.65 8.95 -8.41
C VAL A 107 14.63 9.79 -7.61
N ALA A 108 14.99 10.97 -8.08
CA ALA A 108 15.89 11.87 -7.36
C ALA A 108 15.29 12.32 -6.02
N ILE A 109 13.99 12.62 -5.99
CA ILE A 109 13.26 12.96 -4.75
C ILE A 109 13.28 11.79 -3.77
N LEU A 110 12.91 10.58 -4.22
CA LEU A 110 12.87 9.40 -3.37
C LEU A 110 14.26 9.02 -2.85
N ALA A 111 15.28 9.05 -3.71
CA ALA A 111 16.66 8.74 -3.34
C ALA A 111 17.15 9.66 -2.22
N ARG A 112 16.90 10.97 -2.33
CA ARG A 112 17.24 11.93 -1.27
C ARG A 112 16.45 11.70 0.01
N TRP A 113 15.13 11.54 -0.10
CA TRP A 113 14.25 11.44 1.05
C TRP A 113 14.47 10.16 1.88
N GLN A 114 14.64 9.03 1.20
CA GLN A 114 14.83 7.71 1.81
C GLN A 114 16.31 7.30 1.92
N LYS A 115 17.24 8.19 1.52
CA LYS A 115 18.69 7.94 1.52
C LYS A 115 19.08 6.65 0.75
N LEU A 116 18.45 6.43 -0.40
CA LEU A 116 18.68 5.27 -1.26
C LEU A 116 19.68 5.60 -2.37
N SER A 117 20.36 4.58 -2.90
CA SER A 117 21.09 4.75 -4.16
C SER A 117 20.11 5.05 -5.30
N PRO A 118 20.51 5.81 -6.35
CA PRO A 118 19.64 6.13 -7.48
C PRO A 118 19.00 4.89 -8.12
N ASP A 119 19.77 3.82 -8.32
CA ASP A 119 19.26 2.57 -8.90
C ASP A 119 18.20 1.89 -8.03
N LEU A 120 18.40 1.90 -6.70
CA LEU A 120 17.45 1.30 -5.76
C LEU A 120 16.16 2.14 -5.69
N ALA A 121 16.28 3.46 -5.69
CA ALA A 121 15.13 4.36 -5.76
C ALA A 121 14.35 4.19 -7.07
N ARG A 122 15.04 4.09 -8.21
CA ARG A 122 14.43 3.81 -9.52
C ARG A 122 13.66 2.52 -9.49
N ARG A 123 14.31 1.41 -9.10
CA ARG A 123 13.66 0.10 -9.07
C ARG A 123 12.46 0.08 -8.13
N THR A 124 12.55 0.80 -7.01
CA THR A 124 11.44 0.95 -6.05
C THR A 124 10.24 1.65 -6.69
N LEU A 125 10.45 2.79 -7.37
CA LEU A 125 9.35 3.51 -8.02
C LEU A 125 8.75 2.75 -9.19
N GLU A 126 9.58 2.08 -10.01
CA GLU A 126 9.08 1.25 -11.13
C GLU A 126 8.12 0.15 -10.64
N LEU A 127 8.38 -0.41 -9.46
CA LEU A 127 7.53 -1.44 -8.87
C LEU A 127 6.31 -0.87 -8.12
N LEU A 128 6.43 0.31 -7.50
CA LEU A 128 5.34 0.90 -6.70
C LEU A 128 4.37 1.76 -7.52
N ALA A 129 4.86 2.62 -8.40
CA ALA A 129 4.05 3.61 -9.11
C ALA A 129 2.88 3.01 -9.90
N PRO A 130 2.99 1.83 -10.56
CA PRO A 130 1.86 1.19 -11.22
C PRO A 130 0.71 0.82 -10.27
N SER A 131 1.00 0.58 -8.99
CA SER A 131 -0.01 0.20 -7.99
C SER A 131 -0.82 1.39 -7.45
N TRP A 132 -0.32 2.62 -7.60
CA TRP A 132 -1.02 3.80 -7.09
C TRP A 132 -2.18 4.19 -7.99
N VAL A 133 -3.34 4.38 -7.37
CA VAL A 133 -4.57 4.68 -8.10
C VAL A 133 -4.62 6.18 -8.43
N ALA A 134 -4.55 6.51 -9.72
CA ALA A 134 -4.40 7.89 -10.19
C ALA A 134 -5.60 8.80 -9.84
N ASN A 135 -6.81 8.24 -9.77
CA ASN A 135 -8.00 8.98 -9.38
C ASN A 135 -8.29 8.90 -7.87
N GLY A 136 -7.47 8.18 -7.09
CA GLY A 136 -7.65 8.01 -5.65
C GLY A 136 -8.90 7.24 -5.22
N MET A 137 -9.64 6.62 -6.15
CA MET A 137 -10.86 5.89 -5.83
C MET A 137 -10.58 4.40 -5.63
N LEU A 138 -11.23 3.81 -4.64
CA LEU A 138 -11.30 2.36 -4.47
C LEU A 138 -12.68 1.88 -4.90
N THR A 139 -12.76 0.65 -5.41
CA THR A 139 -14.06 0.02 -5.69
C THR A 139 -14.74 -0.37 -4.38
N GLU A 140 -16.07 -0.54 -4.43
CA GLU A 140 -16.83 -1.00 -3.26
C GLU A 140 -16.34 -2.38 -2.80
N ASP A 141 -16.07 -3.29 -3.74
CA ASP A 141 -15.54 -4.62 -3.45
C ASP A 141 -14.16 -4.57 -2.78
N GLU A 142 -13.28 -3.67 -3.22
CA GLU A 142 -11.97 -3.46 -2.60
C GLU A 142 -12.12 -2.98 -1.15
N ILE A 143 -13.05 -2.06 -0.88
CA ILE A 143 -13.32 -1.57 0.48
C ILE A 143 -13.94 -2.67 1.34
N ARG A 144 -14.93 -3.40 0.83
CA ARG A 144 -15.57 -4.52 1.54
C ARG A 144 -14.56 -5.62 1.89
N ALA A 145 -13.65 -5.94 0.97
CA ALA A 145 -12.58 -6.90 1.24
C ALA A 145 -11.70 -6.46 2.41
N VAL A 146 -11.37 -5.16 2.52
CA VAL A 146 -10.61 -4.61 3.65
C VAL A 146 -11.42 -4.67 4.95
N ILE A 147 -12.71 -4.27 4.93
CA ILE A 147 -13.58 -4.34 6.12
C ILE A 147 -13.61 -5.77 6.68
N GLU A 148 -13.87 -6.77 5.82
CA GLU A 148 -13.97 -8.16 6.24
C GLU A 148 -12.63 -8.75 6.68
N GLU A 149 -11.52 -8.35 6.06
CA GLU A 149 -10.18 -8.75 6.50
C GLU A 149 -9.84 -8.18 7.88
N ARG A 150 -10.22 -6.93 8.16
CA ARG A 150 -9.96 -6.24 9.44
C ARG A 150 -10.89 -6.67 10.58
N LYS A 151 -12.12 -7.10 10.29
CA LYS A 151 -13.06 -7.61 11.30
C LYS A 151 -12.59 -8.92 11.94
N LYS A 152 -11.99 -9.82 11.15
CA LYS A 152 -11.56 -11.16 11.58
C LYS A 152 -10.63 -11.17 12.79
N PRO A 153 -9.47 -10.47 12.78
CA PRO A 153 -8.58 -10.47 13.94
C PRO A 153 -9.15 -9.75 15.16
N LEU A 154 -10.14 -8.85 14.97
CA LEU A 154 -10.79 -8.10 16.05
C LEU A 154 -12.04 -8.79 16.61
N ASN A 155 -12.41 -9.97 16.08
CA ASN A 155 -13.66 -10.66 16.41
C ASN A 155 -14.91 -9.77 16.31
N LEU A 156 -14.91 -8.83 15.36
CA LEU A 156 -16.04 -7.92 15.16
C LEU A 156 -17.12 -8.60 14.33
N THR A 157 -18.31 -8.72 14.91
CA THR A 157 -19.50 -9.26 14.26
C THR A 157 -20.38 -8.19 13.61
N LYS A 158 -20.15 -6.92 13.96
CA LYS A 158 -20.88 -5.79 13.38
C LYS A 158 -20.69 -5.75 11.87
N ASP A 159 -21.78 -5.54 11.15
CA ASP A 159 -21.74 -5.21 9.73
C ASP A 159 -21.49 -3.70 9.55
N PHE A 160 -20.51 -3.36 8.71
CA PHE A 160 -20.13 -1.98 8.42
C PHE A 160 -20.44 -1.70 6.95
N ALA A 161 -21.22 -0.66 6.69
CA ALA A 161 -21.42 -0.19 5.34
C ALA A 161 -20.14 0.47 4.82
N VAL A 162 -19.95 0.49 3.50
CA VAL A 162 -18.82 1.22 2.87
C VAL A 162 -18.82 2.70 3.26
N SER A 163 -20.00 3.31 3.39
CA SER A 163 -20.16 4.70 3.84
C SER A 163 -19.75 4.92 5.30
N ASP A 164 -19.63 3.88 6.12
CA ASP A 164 -19.18 4.01 7.51
C ASP A 164 -17.66 4.23 7.59
N VAL A 165 -16.92 3.87 6.54
CA VAL A 165 -15.45 3.86 6.54
C VAL A 165 -14.81 4.79 5.52
N VAL A 166 -15.53 5.19 4.48
CA VAL A 166 -15.01 6.07 3.42
C VAL A 166 -16.01 7.17 3.06
N ASP A 167 -15.50 8.38 2.86
CA ASP A 167 -16.22 9.54 2.31
C ASP A 167 -15.52 10.01 1.03
N PHE A 168 -16.19 9.83 -0.11
CA PHE A 168 -15.70 10.26 -1.42
C PHE A 168 -16.26 11.61 -1.89
N GLN A 169 -17.07 12.32 -1.09
CA GLN A 169 -17.73 13.55 -1.54
C GLN A 169 -16.71 14.61 -1.96
N LEU A 170 -15.74 14.92 -1.09
CA LEU A 170 -14.70 15.91 -1.38
C LEU A 170 -13.73 15.47 -2.50
N LEU A 171 -13.52 14.16 -2.66
CA LEU A 171 -12.74 13.62 -3.78
C LEU A 171 -13.47 13.85 -5.11
N ASN A 172 -14.77 13.56 -5.16
CA ASN A 172 -15.59 13.78 -6.34
C ASN A 172 -15.68 15.27 -6.71
N GLU A 173 -15.79 16.15 -5.73
CA GLU A 173 -15.71 17.60 -5.96
C GLU A 173 -14.36 18.01 -6.56
N ALA A 174 -13.25 17.51 -6.01
CA ALA A 174 -11.91 17.80 -6.52
C ALA A 174 -11.76 17.36 -7.99
N HIS A 175 -12.31 16.21 -8.37
CA HIS A 175 -12.32 15.74 -9.76
C HIS A 175 -13.16 16.64 -10.67
N LYS A 176 -14.35 17.07 -10.22
CA LYS A 176 -15.21 17.98 -11.00
C LYS A 176 -14.53 19.32 -11.26
N GLU A 177 -13.91 19.91 -10.23
CA GLU A 177 -13.16 21.16 -10.36
C GLU A 177 -11.98 21.02 -11.35
N ALA A 178 -11.26 19.90 -11.29
CA ALA A 178 -10.13 19.64 -12.20
C ALA A 178 -10.57 19.40 -13.66
N GLY A 179 -11.76 18.82 -13.87
CA GLY A 179 -12.36 18.63 -15.19
C GLY A 179 -12.96 19.91 -15.78
N ALA A 180 -13.49 20.80 -14.95
CA ALA A 180 -14.06 22.09 -15.37
C ALA A 180 -12.99 23.16 -15.66
N ALA A 181 -11.75 22.97 -15.20
CA ALA A 181 -10.63 23.87 -15.42
C ALA A 181 -9.85 23.61 -16.74
N ARG A 182 -10.47 22.89 -17.70
CA ARG A 182 -9.90 22.56 -19.01
C ARG A 182 -10.67 23.21 -20.14
#